data_AF-A0A2S0KUU3-F1
#
_entry.id   AF-A0A2S0KUU3-F1
#
_cell.length_a   1.000
_cell.length_b   1.000
_cell.length_c   1.000
_cell.angle_alpha   90.00
_cell.angle_beta   90.00
_cell.angle_gamma   90.00
#
_symmetry.space_group_name_H-M   'P 1'
#
loop_
_entity.id
_entity.type
_entity.pdbx_description
1 polymer ?
#
loop_
_entity_poly.entity_id
_entity_poly.type
_entity_poly.pdbx_seq_one_letter_code
_entity_poly.pdbx_strand_id
1 'polypeptide(L)'
;MCVAIYKPAGIETPSLDTLKQCWDANPDGAGFALRTEGEYSIGIHKGYMTWKQFVAAYEKYRLADFTGDLLLHFRIATHGGISPGLTHPFSLTKDVKLLKHTNVRTNYALIHNGMLPIESEEGSDTMEFCRRLAPFYQNIPSVFNLIQGMAGNNKIAVMTRDKVHLFGEWERIEGVYFSNLLWNWQEEFFLPTREELQLLNQGYCPYCDGSIIKDDMFYCPECGETWEKAQ
;
A
#
# COMPACT_ATOMS: atom_id res chain seq x y z
N MET A 1 1.64 8.51 1.00
CA MET A 1 0.37 7.91 0.51
C MET A 1 0.41 6.42 0.79
N CYS A 2 -0.74 5.76 1.01
CA CYS A 2 -0.76 4.31 1.26
C CYS A 2 -0.36 3.55 -0.02
N VAL A 3 -0.07 2.26 0.11
CA VAL A 3 0.13 1.38 -1.05
C VAL A 3 -0.97 0.32 -1.05
N ALA A 4 -1.97 0.56 -1.90
CA ALA A 4 -2.96 -0.44 -2.28
C ALA A 4 -2.44 -1.24 -3.49
N ILE A 5 -2.62 -2.56 -3.45
CA ILE A 5 -2.15 -3.50 -4.49
C ILE A 5 -3.31 -4.43 -4.86
N TYR A 6 -3.54 -4.60 -6.16
CA TYR A 6 -4.38 -5.66 -6.69
C TYR A 6 -3.53 -6.61 -7.54
N LYS A 7 -3.48 -7.86 -7.13
CA LYS A 7 -2.89 -8.97 -7.85
C LYS A 7 -4.03 -9.79 -8.49
N PRO A 8 -4.16 -9.83 -9.83
CA PRO A 8 -5.16 -10.65 -10.50
C PRO A 8 -4.91 -12.15 -10.36
N ALA A 9 -5.96 -12.94 -10.57
CA ALA A 9 -5.82 -14.39 -10.69
C ALA A 9 -4.83 -14.78 -11.80
N GLY A 10 -4.00 -15.81 -11.53
CA GLY A 10 -3.00 -16.33 -12.46
C GLY A 10 -1.71 -15.49 -12.59
N ILE A 11 -1.66 -14.30 -11.98
CA ILE A 11 -0.41 -13.52 -11.86
C ILE A 11 0.38 -14.02 -10.64
N GLU A 12 1.68 -13.78 -10.57
CA GLU A 12 2.47 -14.08 -9.37
C GLU A 12 2.23 -13.02 -8.29
N THR A 13 2.30 -13.43 -7.03
CA THR A 13 2.26 -12.48 -5.90
C THR A 13 3.58 -11.71 -5.85
N PRO A 14 3.58 -10.38 -5.61
CA PRO A 14 4.82 -9.63 -5.45
C PRO A 14 5.76 -10.29 -4.45
N SER A 15 7.07 -10.25 -4.74
CA SER A 15 8.08 -10.84 -3.88
C SER A 15 8.02 -10.29 -2.45
N LEU A 16 8.49 -11.06 -1.48
CA LEU A 16 8.50 -10.62 -0.10
C LEU A 16 9.34 -9.34 0.09
N ASP A 17 10.41 -9.17 -0.71
CA ASP A 17 11.23 -7.96 -0.73
C ASP A 17 10.45 -6.74 -1.25
N THR A 18 9.66 -6.91 -2.31
CA THR A 18 8.76 -5.86 -2.82
C THR A 18 7.73 -5.45 -1.77
N LEU A 19 7.11 -6.44 -1.12
CA LEU A 19 6.14 -6.21 -0.05
C LEU A 19 6.80 -5.56 1.17
N LYS A 20 8.06 -5.87 1.44
CA LYS A 20 8.85 -5.27 2.51
C LYS A 20 9.12 -3.79 2.23
N GLN A 21 9.48 -3.42 1.01
CA GLN A 21 9.63 -2.01 0.60
C GLN A 21 8.31 -1.25 0.75
N CYS A 22 7.19 -1.84 0.33
CA CYS A 22 5.86 -1.27 0.53
C CYS A 22 5.55 -1.05 2.03
N TRP A 23 5.90 -2.02 2.89
CA TRP A 23 5.75 -1.91 4.34
C TRP A 23 6.63 -0.81 4.92
N ASP A 24 7.90 -0.73 4.54
CA ASP A 24 8.85 0.25 5.10
C ASP A 24 8.45 1.68 4.76
N ALA A 25 7.90 1.90 3.57
CA ALA A 25 7.29 3.18 3.21
C ALA A 25 5.96 3.45 3.95
N ASN A 26 5.26 2.42 4.40
CA ASN A 26 3.91 2.52 4.99
C ASN A 26 3.70 1.56 6.19
N PRO A 27 4.31 1.84 7.36
CA PRO A 27 4.41 0.89 8.46
C PRO A 27 3.21 0.89 9.44
N ASP A 28 2.17 1.71 9.21
CA ASP A 28 1.05 1.92 10.15
C ASP A 28 -0.03 0.82 10.07
N GLY A 29 0.29 -0.27 9.40
CA GLY A 29 -0.47 -1.52 9.40
C GLY A 29 -0.78 -2.03 8.01
N ALA A 30 -0.99 -3.34 7.92
CA ALA A 30 -1.27 -4.02 6.67
C ALA A 30 -2.48 -4.95 6.78
N GLY A 31 -3.00 -5.32 5.61
CA GLY A 31 -4.02 -6.35 5.47
C GLY A 31 -4.18 -6.79 4.02
N PHE A 32 -4.93 -7.86 3.84
CA PHE A 32 -5.26 -8.41 2.54
C PHE A 32 -6.68 -8.99 2.50
N ALA A 33 -7.20 -9.12 1.28
CA ALA A 33 -8.39 -9.89 1.00
C ALA A 33 -8.12 -10.88 -0.13
N LEU A 34 -8.57 -12.12 0.05
CA LEU A 34 -8.37 -13.20 -0.89
C LEU A 34 -9.67 -13.95 -1.15
N ARG A 35 -9.76 -14.58 -2.32
CA ARG A 35 -10.87 -15.47 -2.67
C ARG A 35 -10.89 -16.70 -1.76
N THR A 36 -12.06 -17.03 -1.23
CA THR A 36 -12.30 -18.24 -0.42
C THR A 36 -13.42 -19.08 -1.02
N GLU A 37 -13.48 -20.35 -0.63
CA GLU A 37 -14.59 -21.23 -0.99
C GLU A 37 -15.81 -21.01 -0.08
N GLY A 38 -17.00 -21.35 -0.59
CA GLY A 38 -18.27 -21.36 0.16
C GLY A 38 -19.17 -20.14 -0.10
N GLU A 39 -20.18 -19.98 0.75
CA GLU A 39 -21.20 -18.92 0.63
C GLU A 39 -20.60 -17.51 0.68
N TYR A 40 -19.57 -17.34 1.51
CA TYR A 40 -18.80 -16.10 1.61
C TYR A 40 -17.47 -16.28 0.91
N SER A 41 -17.40 -15.81 -0.33
CA SER A 41 -16.30 -16.09 -1.27
C SER A 41 -15.06 -15.20 -1.11
N ILE A 42 -15.02 -14.38 -0.05
CA ILE A 42 -13.89 -13.49 0.24
C ILE A 42 -13.54 -13.55 1.73
N GLY A 43 -12.26 -13.76 2.03
CA GLY A 43 -11.69 -13.63 3.37
C GLY A 43 -10.89 -12.34 3.49
N ILE A 44 -11.28 -11.47 4.42
CA ILE A 44 -10.53 -10.27 4.83
C ILE A 44 -9.70 -10.61 6.06
N HIS A 45 -8.41 -10.30 5.99
CA HIS A 45 -7.43 -10.49 7.05
C HIS A 45 -6.57 -9.23 7.17
N LYS A 46 -6.72 -8.49 8.26
CA LYS A 46 -6.10 -7.17 8.43
C LYS A 46 -5.70 -6.89 9.88
N GLY A 47 -5.15 -5.71 10.11
CA GLY A 47 -4.71 -5.28 11.43
C GLY A 47 -3.36 -5.86 11.82
N TYR A 48 -2.55 -6.20 10.82
CA TYR A 48 -1.16 -6.59 11.02
C TYR A 48 -0.33 -5.33 11.26
N MET A 49 -0.05 -5.03 12.52
CA MET A 49 0.57 -3.77 12.95
C MET A 49 2.10 -3.85 13.04
N THR A 50 2.67 -5.01 12.75
CA THR A 50 4.12 -5.20 12.60
C THR A 50 4.42 -6.05 11.38
N TRP A 51 5.59 -5.85 10.79
CA TRP A 51 6.06 -6.67 9.66
C TRP A 51 6.02 -8.17 9.98
N LYS A 52 6.47 -8.55 11.19
CA LYS A 52 6.44 -9.94 11.66
C LYS A 52 5.03 -10.53 11.66
N GLN A 53 4.02 -9.75 12.08
CA GLN A 53 2.63 -10.20 12.04
C GLN A 53 2.14 -10.39 10.60
N PHE A 54 2.51 -9.48 9.69
CA PHE A 54 2.17 -9.60 8.28
C PHE A 54 2.82 -10.83 7.63
N VAL A 55 4.12 -11.05 7.85
CA VAL A 55 4.85 -12.23 7.33
C VAL A 55 4.25 -13.53 7.83
N ALA A 56 3.96 -13.62 9.14
CA ALA A 56 3.32 -14.81 9.70
C ALA A 56 1.94 -15.11 9.06
N ALA A 57 1.19 -14.06 8.70
CA ALA A 57 -0.06 -14.22 7.95
C ALA A 57 0.19 -14.60 6.49
N TYR A 58 1.15 -13.96 5.83
CA TYR A 58 1.55 -14.27 4.47
C TYR A 58 1.88 -15.76 4.29
N GLU A 59 2.65 -16.33 5.23
CA GLU A 59 2.97 -17.75 5.28
C GLU A 59 1.75 -18.62 5.59
N LYS A 60 0.98 -18.26 6.64
CA LYS A 60 -0.21 -19.01 7.07
C LYS A 60 -1.23 -19.17 5.94
N TYR A 61 -1.44 -18.12 5.14
CA TYR A 61 -2.38 -18.10 4.03
C TYR A 61 -1.75 -18.46 2.69
N ARG A 62 -0.46 -18.85 2.68
CA ARG A 62 0.31 -19.25 1.48
C ARG A 62 0.19 -18.22 0.34
N LEU A 63 0.34 -16.95 0.68
CA LEU A 63 0.14 -15.86 -0.29
C LEU A 63 1.15 -15.90 -1.43
N ALA A 64 2.35 -16.45 -1.20
CA ALA A 64 3.36 -16.66 -2.24
C ALA A 64 2.82 -17.50 -3.42
N ASP A 65 2.09 -18.57 -3.09
CA ASP A 65 1.57 -19.54 -4.07
C ASP A 65 0.10 -19.28 -4.42
N PHE A 66 -0.47 -18.15 -3.99
CA PHE A 66 -1.91 -17.91 -4.10
C PHE A 66 -2.29 -17.55 -5.54
N THR A 67 -3.09 -18.41 -6.17
CA THR A 67 -3.42 -18.29 -7.60
C THR A 67 -4.63 -17.40 -7.91
N GLY A 68 -5.46 -17.08 -6.91
CA GLY A 68 -6.67 -16.25 -7.08
C GLY A 68 -6.40 -14.74 -7.11
N ASP A 69 -7.48 -13.96 -7.19
CA ASP A 69 -7.43 -12.51 -6.98
C ASP A 69 -7.07 -12.20 -5.52
N LEU A 70 -6.11 -11.30 -5.33
CA LEU A 70 -5.60 -10.86 -4.04
C LEU A 70 -5.55 -9.34 -3.99
N LEU A 71 -6.12 -8.77 -2.93
CA LEU A 71 -5.96 -7.37 -2.56
C LEU A 71 -4.98 -7.29 -1.40
N LEU A 72 -3.98 -6.43 -1.47
CA LEU A 72 -3.09 -6.09 -0.35
C LEU A 72 -3.16 -4.58 -0.11
N HIS A 73 -2.94 -4.17 1.13
CA HIS A 73 -2.85 -2.76 1.48
C HIS A 73 -1.85 -2.55 2.61
N PHE A 74 -0.93 -1.60 2.40
CA PHE A 74 -0.01 -1.07 3.40
C PHE A 74 -0.40 0.36 3.71
N ARG A 75 -0.74 0.62 4.97
CA ARG A 75 -1.30 1.88 5.43
C ARG A 75 -0.21 2.80 5.95
N ILE A 76 -0.31 4.08 5.59
CA ILE A 76 0.33 5.19 6.30
C ILE A 76 -0.77 6.12 6.80
N ALA A 77 -0.81 6.36 8.11
CA ALA A 77 -1.81 7.18 8.75
C ALA A 77 -1.44 8.66 8.59
N THR A 78 -2.02 9.33 7.60
CA THR A 78 -1.92 10.80 7.50
C THR A 78 -2.97 11.51 8.35
N HIS A 79 -4.13 10.86 8.55
CA HIS A 79 -5.25 11.33 9.36
C HIS A 79 -5.93 10.13 10.05
N GLY A 80 -6.47 10.36 11.25
CA GLY A 80 -7.08 9.33 12.08
C GLY A 80 -6.05 8.47 12.84
N GLY A 81 -6.52 7.70 13.83
CA GLY A 81 -5.64 6.90 14.68
C GLY A 81 -4.92 5.76 13.95
N ILE A 82 -3.87 5.23 14.58
CA ILE A 82 -3.22 3.98 14.19
C ILE A 82 -3.87 2.87 15.00
N SER A 83 -4.65 2.00 14.36
CA SER A 83 -5.26 0.87 15.02
C SER A 83 -5.57 -0.26 14.04
N PRO A 84 -5.61 -1.53 14.50
CA PRO A 84 -5.94 -2.68 13.65
C PRO A 84 -7.26 -2.50 12.89
N GLY A 85 -8.27 -1.93 13.55
CA GLY A 85 -9.60 -1.77 12.98
C GLY A 85 -9.66 -0.76 11.81
N LEU A 86 -8.72 0.19 11.75
CA LEU A 86 -8.65 1.21 10.69
C LEU A 86 -7.77 0.81 9.50
N THR A 87 -7.12 -0.36 9.56
CA THR A 87 -6.41 -0.90 8.40
C THR A 87 -7.41 -1.42 7.35
N HIS A 88 -6.98 -1.40 6.10
CA HIS A 88 -7.71 -2.01 4.99
C HIS A 88 -7.35 -3.51 4.91
N PRO A 89 -8.12 -4.34 4.20
CA PRO A 89 -9.38 -4.05 3.50
C PRO A 89 -10.60 -3.90 4.41
N PHE A 90 -11.66 -3.29 3.88
CA PHE A 90 -12.97 -3.18 4.54
C PHE A 90 -14.04 -3.99 3.80
N SER A 91 -15.01 -4.54 4.52
CA SER A 91 -16.20 -5.13 3.89
C SER A 91 -17.19 -4.04 3.46
N LEU A 92 -18.22 -4.37 2.67
CA LEU A 92 -19.33 -3.46 2.39
C LEU A 92 -20.48 -3.74 3.35
N THR A 93 -20.60 -2.93 4.40
CA THR A 93 -21.62 -3.10 5.44
C THR A 93 -21.96 -1.78 6.12
N LYS A 94 -23.18 -1.66 6.64
CA LYS A 94 -23.63 -0.56 7.51
C LYS A 94 -23.22 -0.75 8.98
N ASP A 95 -22.58 -1.86 9.34
CA ASP A 95 -22.12 -2.09 10.71
C ASP A 95 -20.66 -1.66 10.89
N VAL A 96 -20.43 -0.57 11.64
CA VAL A 96 -19.08 -0.05 11.91
C VAL A 96 -18.22 -1.07 12.68
N LYS A 97 -18.82 -1.86 13.56
CA LYS A 97 -18.09 -2.88 14.32
C LYS A 97 -17.55 -3.95 13.36
N LEU A 98 -18.37 -4.39 12.41
CA LEU A 98 -17.96 -5.33 11.38
C LEU A 98 -16.86 -4.76 10.46
N LEU A 99 -16.90 -3.46 10.16
CA LEU A 99 -15.82 -2.79 9.41
C LEU A 99 -14.49 -2.78 10.21
N LYS A 100 -14.55 -2.68 11.54
CA LYS A 100 -13.36 -2.70 12.41
C LYS A 100 -12.84 -4.11 12.71
N HIS A 101 -13.58 -5.16 12.38
CA HIS A 101 -13.11 -6.54 12.60
C HIS A 101 -11.90 -6.87 11.71
N THR A 102 -10.92 -7.55 12.31
CA THR A 102 -9.65 -7.89 11.64
C THR A 102 -9.72 -9.16 10.80
N ASN A 103 -10.74 -9.99 11.00
CA ASN A 103 -10.96 -11.23 10.28
C ASN A 103 -12.44 -11.34 9.96
N VAL A 104 -12.78 -11.34 8.66
CA VAL A 104 -14.18 -11.34 8.20
C VAL A 104 -14.31 -12.23 6.96
N ARG A 105 -15.32 -13.08 6.92
CA ARG A 105 -15.78 -13.72 5.69
C ARG A 105 -16.95 -12.92 5.12
N THR A 106 -16.85 -12.56 3.84
CA THR A 106 -17.78 -11.64 3.16
C THR A 106 -17.88 -11.96 1.67
N ASN A 107 -18.70 -11.20 0.95
CA ASN A 107 -18.80 -11.23 -0.51
C ASN A 107 -18.26 -9.97 -1.17
N TYR A 108 -17.80 -9.01 -0.35
CA TYR A 108 -17.26 -7.74 -0.82
C TYR A 108 -16.08 -7.31 0.05
N ALA A 109 -14.97 -6.92 -0.58
CA ALA A 109 -13.84 -6.28 0.06
C ALA A 109 -13.37 -5.06 -0.73
N LEU A 110 -12.99 -3.99 -0.03
CA LEU A 110 -12.57 -2.73 -0.60
C LEU A 110 -11.21 -2.31 -0.03
N ILE A 111 -10.29 -1.97 -0.92
CA ILE A 111 -9.05 -1.22 -0.61
C ILE A 111 -9.11 0.14 -1.29
N HIS A 112 -8.50 1.14 -0.66
CA HIS A 112 -8.49 2.50 -1.18
C HIS A 112 -7.17 3.19 -0.79
N ASN A 113 -6.62 3.94 -1.73
CA ASN A 113 -5.55 4.89 -1.51
C ASN A 113 -6.01 6.25 -2.02
N GLY A 114 -5.99 7.26 -1.15
CA GLY A 114 -6.50 8.59 -1.45
C GLY A 114 -7.21 9.19 -0.26
N MET A 115 -7.98 10.24 -0.52
CA MET A 115 -8.83 10.91 0.45
C MET A 115 -10.17 11.20 -0.23
N LEU A 116 -11.23 10.60 0.28
CA LEU A 116 -12.58 10.85 -0.19
C LEU A 116 -13.11 12.10 0.55
N PRO A 117 -13.73 13.07 -0.16
CA PRO A 117 -14.39 14.22 0.45
C PRO A 117 -15.72 13.80 1.11
N ILE A 118 -15.62 12.91 2.09
CA ILE A 118 -16.74 12.33 2.83
C ILE A 118 -16.40 12.41 4.31
N GLU A 119 -17.22 13.15 5.05
CA GLU A 119 -17.11 13.20 6.51
C GLU A 119 -17.58 11.89 7.14
N SER A 120 -16.83 11.44 8.14
CA SER A 120 -17.11 10.22 8.91
C SER A 120 -17.21 10.59 10.39
N GLU A 121 -18.36 10.34 10.99
CA GLU A 121 -18.56 10.51 12.44
C GLU A 121 -17.79 9.44 13.24
N GLU A 122 -17.60 8.24 12.66
CA GLU A 122 -16.90 7.12 13.28
C GLU A 122 -16.07 6.32 12.27
N GLY A 123 -14.74 6.41 12.36
CA GLY A 123 -13.81 5.67 11.49
C GLY A 123 -13.22 6.53 10.37
N SER A 124 -12.70 5.89 9.31
CA SER A 124 -12.12 6.59 8.16
C SER A 124 -13.16 6.98 7.10
N ASP A 125 -12.81 7.94 6.25
CA ASP A 125 -13.53 8.28 5.02
C ASP A 125 -13.90 7.05 4.18
N THR A 126 -13.01 6.08 4.12
CA THR A 126 -13.18 4.82 3.38
C THR A 126 -14.22 3.93 4.06
N MET A 127 -14.25 3.87 5.39
CA MET A 127 -15.27 3.13 6.12
C MET A 127 -16.66 3.72 5.86
N GLU A 128 -16.77 5.05 5.88
CA GLU A 128 -18.03 5.71 5.56
C GLU A 128 -18.43 5.48 4.09
N PHE A 129 -17.47 5.50 3.17
CA PHE A 129 -17.72 5.11 1.78
C PHE A 129 -18.22 3.66 1.67
N CYS A 130 -17.65 2.72 2.42
CA CYS A 130 -18.12 1.32 2.47
C CYS A 130 -19.56 1.22 2.98
N ARG A 131 -19.94 2.02 3.98
CA ARG A 131 -21.32 2.08 4.51
C ARG A 131 -22.31 2.61 3.46
N ARG A 132 -21.93 3.67 2.74
CA ARG A 132 -22.75 4.28 1.68
C ARG A 132 -22.85 3.40 0.44
N LEU A 133 -21.79 2.62 0.15
CA LEU A 133 -21.74 1.69 -0.97
C LEU A 133 -22.49 0.38 -0.68
N ALA A 134 -22.62 -0.01 0.59
CA ALA A 134 -23.30 -1.24 1.01
C ALA A 134 -24.68 -1.48 0.34
N PRO A 135 -25.61 -0.52 0.22
CA PRO A 135 -26.88 -0.76 -0.49
C PRO A 135 -26.76 -0.94 -2.02
N PHE A 136 -25.62 -0.57 -2.62
CA PHE A 136 -25.40 -0.60 -4.07
C PHE A 136 -24.39 -1.68 -4.50
N TYR A 137 -24.16 -2.68 -3.65
CA TYR A 137 -23.16 -3.74 -3.87
C TYR A 137 -23.30 -4.47 -5.21
N GLN A 138 -24.51 -4.54 -5.77
CA GLN A 138 -24.80 -5.20 -7.05
C GLN A 138 -24.36 -4.38 -8.26
N ASN A 139 -24.14 -3.08 -8.11
CA ASN A 139 -23.87 -2.18 -9.23
C ASN A 139 -22.71 -1.22 -8.93
N ILE A 140 -21.57 -1.81 -8.54
CA ILE A 140 -20.30 -1.09 -8.34
C ILE A 140 -19.93 -0.21 -9.55
N PRO A 141 -20.04 -0.66 -10.82
CA PRO A 141 -19.71 0.18 -11.96
C PRO A 141 -20.52 1.48 -12.04
N SER A 142 -21.83 1.44 -11.79
CA SER A 142 -22.62 2.67 -11.79
C SER A 142 -22.23 3.62 -10.66
N VAL A 143 -21.86 3.10 -9.49
CA VAL A 143 -21.34 3.96 -8.41
C VAL A 143 -20.03 4.61 -8.84
N PHE A 144 -19.11 3.86 -9.44
CA PHE A 144 -17.85 4.40 -9.96
C PHE A 144 -18.06 5.49 -11.01
N ASN A 145 -19.04 5.33 -11.91
CA ASN A 145 -19.40 6.37 -12.87
C ASN A 145 -19.94 7.64 -12.18
N LEU A 146 -20.76 7.50 -11.12
CA LEU A 146 -21.28 8.65 -10.37
C LEU A 146 -20.17 9.43 -9.66
N ILE A 147 -19.14 8.74 -9.17
CA ILE A 147 -18.02 9.36 -8.46
C ILE A 147 -16.82 9.63 -9.38
N GLN A 148 -16.97 9.51 -10.70
CA GLN A 148 -15.86 9.66 -11.65
C GLN A 148 -15.18 11.03 -11.56
N GLY A 149 -15.94 12.10 -11.28
CA GLY A 149 -15.38 13.43 -11.04
C GLY A 149 -14.48 13.52 -9.79
N MET A 150 -14.52 12.52 -8.92
CA MET A 150 -13.70 12.38 -7.71
C MET A 150 -12.47 11.47 -7.95
N ALA A 151 -12.23 11.01 -9.18
CA ALA A 151 -11.16 10.07 -9.52
C ALA A 151 -9.79 10.59 -9.11
N GLY A 152 -9.48 11.86 -9.40
CA GLY A 152 -8.28 12.59 -8.95
C GLY A 152 -7.12 11.71 -8.45
N ASN A 153 -6.80 11.83 -7.16
CA ASN A 153 -5.77 11.01 -6.51
C ASN A 153 -6.30 9.70 -5.90
N ASN A 154 -7.59 9.39 -6.06
CA ASN A 154 -8.24 8.23 -5.43
C ASN A 154 -8.10 6.98 -6.29
N LYS A 155 -7.60 5.91 -5.68
CA LYS A 155 -7.49 4.58 -6.28
C LYS A 155 -8.25 3.61 -5.42
N ILE A 156 -9.32 3.03 -5.96
CA ILE A 156 -10.20 2.11 -5.23
C ILE A 156 -10.24 0.79 -5.98
N ALA A 157 -10.11 -0.32 -5.25
CA ALA A 157 -10.39 -1.65 -5.77
C ALA A 157 -11.48 -2.31 -4.92
N VAL A 158 -12.53 -2.80 -5.58
CA VAL A 158 -13.64 -3.52 -4.95
C VAL A 158 -13.69 -4.93 -5.49
N MET A 159 -13.34 -5.90 -4.66
CA MET A 159 -13.52 -7.33 -4.95
C MET A 159 -14.97 -7.70 -4.62
N THR A 160 -15.71 -8.17 -5.62
CA THR A 160 -17.03 -8.81 -5.50
C THR A 160 -16.87 -10.32 -5.65
N ARG A 161 -17.94 -11.12 -5.59
CA ARG A 161 -17.88 -12.59 -5.80
C ARG A 161 -17.24 -13.00 -7.13
N ASP A 162 -17.46 -12.21 -8.19
CA ASP A 162 -17.13 -12.65 -9.55
C ASP A 162 -15.86 -12.00 -10.10
N LYS A 163 -15.54 -10.78 -9.65
CA LYS A 163 -14.42 -10.00 -10.19
C LYS A 163 -13.94 -8.91 -9.25
N VAL A 164 -12.87 -8.23 -9.63
CA VAL A 164 -12.39 -7.01 -9.00
C VAL A 164 -12.71 -5.83 -9.91
N HIS A 165 -13.33 -4.78 -9.35
CA HIS A 165 -13.59 -3.52 -10.01
C HIS A 165 -12.54 -2.51 -9.58
N LEU A 166 -11.88 -1.86 -10.53
CA LEU A 166 -10.91 -0.80 -10.29
C LEU A 166 -11.50 0.58 -10.61
N PHE A 167 -11.12 1.56 -9.82
CA PHE A 167 -11.41 2.97 -10.01
C PHE A 167 -10.14 3.80 -9.79
N GLY A 168 -10.00 4.85 -10.59
CA GLY A 168 -8.78 5.64 -10.69
C GLY A 168 -7.71 4.98 -11.57
N GLU A 169 -6.62 5.69 -11.81
CA GLU A 169 -5.48 5.20 -12.57
C GLU A 169 -4.54 4.39 -11.67
N TRP A 170 -4.15 3.20 -12.13
CA TRP A 170 -3.29 2.27 -11.41
C TRP A 170 -2.01 1.99 -12.20
N GLU A 171 -0.89 1.98 -11.50
CA GLU A 171 0.41 1.60 -12.05
C GLU A 171 0.48 0.09 -12.20
N ARG A 172 1.13 -0.42 -13.24
CA ARG A 172 1.17 -1.86 -13.53
C ARG A 172 2.59 -2.37 -13.67
N ILE A 173 2.98 -3.30 -12.81
CA ILE A 173 4.28 -3.99 -12.85
C ILE A 173 4.01 -5.48 -12.93
N GLU A 174 4.52 -6.15 -13.97
CA GLU A 174 4.42 -7.61 -14.14
C GLU A 174 3.00 -8.18 -14.01
N GLY A 175 1.98 -7.39 -14.39
CA GLY A 175 0.58 -7.79 -14.30
C GLY A 175 -0.10 -7.44 -12.96
N VAL A 176 0.65 -7.02 -11.95
CA VAL A 176 0.14 -6.53 -10.66
C VAL A 176 -0.13 -5.04 -10.73
N TYR A 177 -1.25 -4.61 -10.15
CA TYR A 177 -1.68 -3.22 -10.09
C TYR A 177 -1.30 -2.59 -8.75
N PHE A 178 -0.61 -1.46 -8.78
CA PHE A 178 -0.21 -0.66 -7.64
C PHE A 178 -0.87 0.72 -7.70
N SER A 179 -1.38 1.20 -6.56
CA SER A 179 -2.00 2.53 -6.51
C SER A 179 -1.02 3.70 -6.64
N ASN A 180 0.27 3.43 -6.46
CA ASN A 180 1.42 4.31 -6.72
C ASN A 180 2.72 3.49 -6.60
N LEU A 181 3.84 4.05 -7.08
CA LEU A 181 5.17 3.46 -6.98
C LEU A 181 6.09 4.23 -6.02
N LEU A 182 5.53 5.04 -5.10
CA LEU A 182 6.33 5.85 -4.18
C LEU A 182 7.11 5.04 -3.13
N TRP A 183 6.86 3.74 -3.04
CA TRP A 183 7.59 2.79 -2.22
C TRP A 183 8.85 2.25 -2.91
N ASN A 184 8.96 2.40 -4.23
CA ASN A 184 10.09 1.93 -5.05
C ASN A 184 11.10 3.05 -5.33
N TRP A 185 11.12 4.11 -4.52
CA TRP A 185 12.20 5.08 -4.60
C TRP A 185 13.42 4.45 -3.97
N GLN A 186 14.31 3.98 -4.82
CA GLN A 186 15.70 3.84 -4.42
C GLN A 186 16.21 5.27 -4.25
N GLU A 187 16.64 5.65 -3.04
CA GLU A 187 17.65 6.70 -2.94
C GLU A 187 18.83 6.16 -3.75
N GLU A 188 19.03 6.69 -4.96
CA GLU A 188 20.19 6.36 -5.78
C GLU A 188 21.41 6.91 -5.05
N PHE A 189 21.95 6.14 -4.12
CA PHE A 189 23.23 6.46 -3.54
C PHE A 189 24.29 6.14 -4.58
N PHE A 190 24.91 7.19 -5.09
CA PHE A 190 25.98 7.03 -6.06
C PHE A 190 27.21 6.50 -5.33
N LEU A 191 27.75 5.37 -5.81
CA LEU A 191 29.12 5.01 -5.48
C LEU A 191 30.02 6.06 -6.12
N PRO A 192 30.88 6.74 -5.35
CA PRO A 192 31.75 7.76 -5.90
C PRO A 192 32.73 7.11 -6.87
N THR A 193 33.00 7.79 -7.98
CA THR A 193 34.13 7.42 -8.85
C THR A 193 35.44 7.50 -8.05
N ARG A 194 36.52 6.92 -8.60
CA ARG A 194 37.84 6.97 -7.92
C ARG A 194 38.33 8.40 -7.66
N GLU A 195 38.02 9.33 -8.55
CA GLU A 195 38.42 10.73 -8.44
C GLU A 195 37.59 11.44 -7.36
N GLU A 196 36.27 11.26 -7.38
CA GLU A 196 35.37 11.80 -6.36
C GLU A 196 35.71 11.25 -4.96
N LEU A 197 36.02 9.95 -4.85
CA LEU A 197 36.39 9.33 -3.59
C LEU A 197 37.66 9.92 -2.98
N GLN A 198 38.60 10.43 -3.78
CA GLN A 198 39.79 11.12 -3.26
C GLN A 198 39.40 12.45 -2.60
N LEU A 199 38.55 13.24 -3.26
CA LEU A 199 38.07 14.52 -2.73
C LEU A 199 37.21 14.32 -1.47
N LEU A 200 36.29 13.36 -1.52
CA LEU A 200 35.45 13.00 -0.38
C LEU A 200 36.27 12.50 0.81
N ASN A 201 37.34 11.71 0.58
CA ASN A 201 38.23 11.29 1.67
C ASN A 201 39.04 12.43 2.28
N GLN A 202 39.30 13.49 1.51
CA GLN A 202 39.94 14.71 1.99
C GLN A 202 38.95 15.66 2.71
N GLY A 203 37.65 15.34 2.69
CA GLY A 203 36.62 16.11 3.37
C GLY A 203 35.95 17.18 2.49
N TYR A 204 36.11 17.12 1.17
CA TYR A 204 35.55 18.09 0.23
C TYR A 204 34.56 17.46 -0.74
N CYS A 205 33.53 18.23 -1.09
CA CYS A 205 32.52 17.87 -2.07
C CYS A 205 33.09 17.96 -3.50
N PRO A 206 32.99 16.91 -4.33
CA PRO A 206 33.47 16.94 -5.72
C PRO A 206 32.79 17.95 -6.64
N TYR A 207 31.57 18.39 -6.28
CA TYR A 207 30.77 19.26 -7.15
C TYR A 207 30.77 20.73 -6.75
N CYS A 208 30.98 21.04 -5.46
CA CYS A 208 30.88 22.41 -4.96
C CYS A 208 32.06 22.84 -4.08
N ASP A 209 33.06 21.98 -3.88
CA ASP A 209 34.23 22.20 -3.02
C ASP A 209 33.88 22.49 -1.53
N GLY A 210 32.61 22.35 -1.16
CA GLY A 210 32.12 22.51 0.21
C GLY A 210 32.62 21.40 1.15
N SER A 211 32.69 21.70 2.44
CA SER A 211 33.06 20.71 3.45
C SER A 211 31.96 19.65 3.60
N ILE A 212 32.34 18.37 3.69
CA ILE A 212 31.38 17.27 3.85
C ILE A 212 31.33 16.72 5.28
N ILE A 213 30.21 16.09 5.62
CA ILE A 213 30.03 15.27 6.82
C ILE A 213 30.35 13.82 6.44
N LYS A 214 31.23 13.18 7.22
CA LYS A 214 31.69 11.81 7.01
C LYS A 214 31.29 10.95 8.21
N ASP A 215 30.16 10.26 8.11
CA ASP A 215 29.68 9.33 9.15
C ASP A 215 29.54 7.91 8.57
N ASP A 216 28.35 7.34 8.45
CA ASP A 216 28.15 6.09 7.69
C ASP A 216 28.25 6.31 6.16
N MET A 217 28.02 7.54 5.72
CA MET A 217 28.10 7.99 4.32
C MET A 217 28.88 9.30 4.19
N PHE A 218 29.11 9.75 2.96
CA PHE A 218 29.57 11.10 2.68
C PHE A 218 28.35 11.99 2.36
N TYR A 219 28.21 13.13 3.03
CA TYR A 219 27.12 14.08 2.82
C TYR A 219 27.63 15.51 2.69
N CYS A 220 27.26 16.22 1.64
CA CYS A 220 27.54 17.65 1.50
C CYS A 220 26.33 18.50 1.94
N PRO A 221 26.43 19.30 3.01
CA PRO A 221 25.33 20.17 3.45
C PRO A 221 25.07 21.36 2.51
N GLU A 222 26.04 21.72 1.65
CA GLU A 222 25.91 22.87 0.75
C GLU A 222 25.10 22.55 -0.51
N CYS A 223 25.36 21.40 -1.14
CA CYS A 223 24.64 20.98 -2.35
C CYS A 223 23.63 19.86 -2.12
N GLY A 224 23.62 19.22 -0.94
CA GLY A 224 22.69 18.15 -0.59
C GLY A 224 23.07 16.77 -1.11
N GLU A 225 24.19 16.65 -1.82
CA GLU A 225 24.65 15.40 -2.42
C GLU A 225 25.12 14.38 -1.37
N THR A 226 24.86 13.10 -1.66
CA THR A 226 25.19 11.96 -0.79
C THR A 226 25.89 10.86 -1.59
N TRP A 227 26.89 10.23 -0.96
CA TRP A 227 27.61 9.10 -1.54
C TRP A 227 27.78 7.98 -0.52
N GLU A 228 27.57 6.76 -0.96
CA GLU A 228 27.88 5.57 -0.17
C GLU A 228 29.39 5.37 -0.04
N LYS A 229 29.82 4.95 1.16
CA LYS A 229 31.19 4.48 1.34
C LYS A 229 31.33 3.10 0.72
N ALA A 230 32.25 2.95 -0.24
CA ALA A 230 32.65 1.63 -0.70
C ALA A 230 33.19 0.82 0.50
N GLN A 231 32.62 -0.37 0.74
CA GLN A 231 33.07 -1.32 1.77
C GLN A 231 34.47 -1.86 1.50
#